data_AF-A0A7D9K3B6-F1
#
_entry.id   AF-A0A7D9K3B6-F1
#
_cell.length_a   1.000
_cell.length_b   1.000
_cell.length_c   1.000
_cell.angle_alpha   90.00
_cell.angle_beta   90.00
_cell.angle_gamma   90.00
#
_symmetry.space_group_name_H-M   'P 1'
#
loop_
_entity.id
_entity.type
_entity.pdbx_description
1 polymer ?
#
loop_
_entity_poly.entity_id
_entity_poly.type
_entity_poly.pdbx_seq_one_letter_code
_entity_poly.pdbx_strand_id
1 'polypeptide(L)'
;ARGEKAVREEFPDAIILRPSDIYGHEDKYFNYYSYFRNIPFGIPLIDGGMNTRKRPVFVVDVAKAAVNAIYNGKLGSTYEVFG
;
A
#
# COMPACT_ATOMS: atom_id res chain seq x y z
N ALA A 1 1.76 12.49 2.59
CA ALA A 1 1.84 13.89 2.08
C ALA A 1 3.18 14.60 2.37
N ARG A 2 3.59 14.86 3.62
CA ARG A 2 4.84 15.65 3.86
C ARG A 2 6.10 15.03 3.26
N GLY A 3 6.28 13.72 3.38
CA GLY A 3 7.43 13.00 2.79
C GLY A 3 7.45 13.06 1.27
N GLU A 4 6.31 12.83 0.61
CA GLU A 4 6.17 12.96 -0.84
C GLU A 4 6.52 14.36 -1.34
N LYS A 5 6.06 15.38 -0.62
CA LYS A 5 6.36 16.78 -0.95
C LYS A 5 7.87 17.06 -0.84
N ALA A 6 8.51 16.65 0.26
CA ALA A 6 9.95 16.84 0.45
C ALA A 6 10.78 16.17 -0.65
N VAL A 7 10.43 14.94 -1.03
CA VAL A 7 11.09 14.25 -2.15
C VAL A 7 10.90 15.00 -3.46
N ARG A 8 9.71 15.54 -3.72
CA ARG A 8 9.43 16.27 -4.96
C ARG A 8 10.11 17.64 -5.03
N GLU A 9 10.33 18.29 -3.89
CA GLU A 9 11.05 19.56 -3.80
C GLU A 9 12.55 19.38 -4.13
N GLU A 10 13.18 18.32 -3.61
CA GLU A 10 14.59 18.01 -3.88
C GLU A 10 14.80 17.32 -5.24
N PHE A 11 13.87 16.47 -5.64
CA PHE A 11 13.90 15.70 -6.88
C PHE A 11 12.59 15.86 -7.66
N PRO A 12 12.47 16.91 -8.50
CA PRO A 12 11.25 17.20 -9.26
C PRO A 12 10.81 16.04 -10.17
N ASP A 13 11.77 15.28 -10.69
CA ASP A 13 11.54 14.15 -11.60
C ASP A 13 11.27 12.82 -10.89
N ALA A 14 11.19 12.81 -9.55
CA ALA A 14 10.96 11.59 -8.79
C ALA A 14 9.58 10.97 -9.09
N ILE A 15 9.61 9.69 -9.45
CA ILE A 15 8.41 8.86 -9.58
C ILE A 15 7.96 8.44 -8.18
N ILE A 16 6.70 8.71 -7.84
CA ILE A 16 6.12 8.36 -6.55
C ILE A 16 5.11 7.21 -6.74
N LEU A 17 5.35 6.08 -6.09
CA LEU A 17 4.39 4.98 -6.02
C LEU A 17 3.57 5.08 -4.74
N ARG A 18 2.24 5.10 -4.86
CA ARG A 18 1.29 5.08 -3.75
C ARG A 18 0.50 3.77 -3.77
N PRO A 19 1.03 2.70 -3.16
CA PRO A 19 0.27 1.47 -3.01
C PRO A 19 -0.80 1.62 -1.92
N SER A 20 -1.91 0.91 -2.07
CA SER A 20 -2.80 0.62 -0.95
C SER A 20 -2.16 -0.38 0.03
N ASP A 21 -2.93 -0.81 1.04
CA ASP A 21 -2.54 -1.88 1.95
C ASP A 21 -2.03 -3.10 1.15
N ILE A 22 -0.76 -3.45 1.35
CA ILE A 22 -0.10 -4.53 0.60
C ILE A 22 -0.29 -5.84 1.36
N TYR A 23 -0.62 -6.91 0.64
CA TYR A 23 -0.69 -8.26 1.18
C TYR A 23 0.22 -9.25 0.46
N GLY A 24 0.61 -10.32 1.17
CA GLY A 24 1.54 -11.33 0.67
C GLY A 24 2.07 -12.23 1.78
N HIS A 25 3.07 -13.05 1.47
CA HIS A 25 3.76 -13.82 2.50
C HIS A 25 4.42 -12.85 3.49
N GLU A 26 4.26 -13.09 4.80
CA GLU A 26 4.80 -12.25 5.87
C GLU A 26 4.34 -10.77 5.88
N ASP A 27 3.18 -10.46 5.27
CA ASP A 27 2.64 -9.10 5.33
C ASP A 27 2.27 -8.65 6.76
N LYS A 28 2.06 -7.35 6.94
CA LYS A 28 1.58 -6.76 8.22
C LYS A 28 0.11 -6.32 8.17
N TYR A 29 -0.61 -6.71 7.13
CA TYR A 29 -2.01 -6.37 6.92
C TYR A 29 -2.93 -7.54 7.28
N PHE A 30 -2.92 -8.63 6.52
CA PHE A 30 -3.67 -9.84 6.85
C PHE A 30 -3.09 -10.59 8.05
N ASN A 31 -1.75 -10.66 8.20
CA ASN A 31 -1.20 -11.34 9.38
C ASN A 31 -1.55 -10.61 10.68
N TYR A 32 -1.67 -9.28 10.64
CA TYR A 32 -2.18 -8.49 11.76
C TYR A 32 -3.57 -8.96 12.19
N TYR A 33 -4.51 -9.13 11.26
CA TYR A 33 -5.84 -9.65 11.57
C TYR A 33 -5.82 -11.12 12.00
N SER A 34 -4.95 -11.94 11.40
CA SER A 34 -4.81 -13.36 11.74
C SER A 34 -4.37 -13.56 13.19
N TYR A 35 -3.52 -12.66 13.72
CA TYR A 35 -3.04 -12.72 15.09
C TYR A 35 -4.19 -12.61 16.11
N PHE A 36 -5.22 -11.81 15.83
CA PHE A 36 -6.39 -11.67 16.71
C PHE A 36 -7.21 -12.95 16.84
N ARG A 37 -7.06 -13.93 15.94
CA ARG A 37 -7.67 -15.26 16.12
C ARG A 37 -7.24 -15.92 17.45
N ASN A 38 -6.04 -15.61 17.94
CA ASN A 38 -5.52 -16.17 19.18
C ASN A 38 -6.07 -15.47 20.43
N ILE A 39 -6.84 -14.38 20.27
CA ILE A 39 -7.41 -13.60 21.36
C ILE A 39 -8.90 -13.96 21.50
N PRO A 40 -9.38 -14.37 22.69
CA PRO A 40 -10.74 -14.88 22.88
C PRO A 40 -11.87 -13.82 22.83
N PHE A 41 -11.66 -12.70 22.13
CA PHE A 41 -12.60 -11.58 22.03
C PHE A 41 -12.98 -11.21 20.58
N GLY A 42 -12.58 -12.01 19.59
CA GLY A 42 -12.82 -11.74 18.17
C GLY A 42 -11.92 -10.63 17.63
N ILE A 43 -12.23 -10.16 16.40
CA ILE A 43 -11.47 -9.10 15.73
C ILE A 43 -12.19 -7.76 15.97
N PRO A 44 -11.54 -6.78 16.63
CA PRO A 44 -12.15 -5.47 16.83
C PRO A 44 -12.21 -4.70 15.52
N LEU A 45 -13.43 -4.44 15.04
CA LEU A 45 -13.70 -3.62 13.86
C LEU A 45 -14.48 -2.38 14.27
N ILE A 46 -13.91 -1.20 14.00
CA ILE A 46 -14.60 0.08 14.22
C ILE A 46 -15.86 0.09 13.37
N ASP A 47 -17.01 0.31 14.01
CA ASP A 47 -18.32 0.36 13.35
C ASP A 47 -18.61 -0.88 12.47
N GLY A 48 -18.17 -2.05 12.94
CA GLY A 48 -18.33 -3.32 12.22
C GLY A 48 -17.62 -3.38 10.87
N GLY A 49 -16.78 -2.39 10.54
CA GLY A 49 -16.15 -2.26 9.22
C GLY A 49 -17.09 -1.79 8.10
N MET A 50 -18.38 -1.55 8.38
CA MET A 50 -19.39 -1.24 7.35
C MET A 50 -19.12 0.07 6.61
N ASN A 51 -18.52 1.05 7.31
CA ASN A 51 -18.19 2.35 6.75
C ASN A 51 -16.74 2.47 6.23
N THR A 52 -15.99 1.37 6.17
CA THR A 52 -14.59 1.37 5.70
C THR A 52 -14.41 0.47 4.48
N ARG A 53 -14.03 1.05 3.33
CA ARG A 53 -13.68 0.30 2.12
C ARG A 53 -12.17 0.21 1.97
N LYS A 54 -11.66 -1.02 1.81
CA LYS A 54 -10.24 -1.31 1.54
C LYS A 54 -10.09 -1.96 0.16
N ARG A 55 -9.01 -1.65 -0.55
CA ARG A 55 -8.64 -2.23 -1.85
C ARG A 55 -7.20 -2.72 -1.79
N PRO A 56 -6.91 -3.80 -1.05
CA PRO A 56 -5.53 -4.23 -0.85
C PRO A 56 -4.93 -4.73 -2.15
N VAL A 57 -3.61 -4.58 -2.30
CA VAL A 57 -2.88 -4.96 -3.52
C VAL A 57 -1.84 -6.04 -3.21
N PHE A 58 -1.64 -6.97 -4.14
CA PHE A 58 -0.70 -8.06 -3.96
C PHE A 58 0.75 -7.56 -4.10
N VAL A 59 1.63 -7.98 -3.19
CA VAL A 59 3.04 -7.52 -3.13
C VAL A 59 3.79 -7.72 -4.45
N VAL A 60 3.53 -8.82 -5.16
CA VAL A 60 4.20 -9.10 -6.44
C VAL A 60 3.80 -8.09 -7.52
N ASP A 61 2.56 -7.60 -7.51
CA ASP A 61 2.12 -6.62 -8.49
C ASP A 61 2.65 -5.23 -8.18
N VAL A 62 2.83 -4.89 -6.90
CA VAL A 62 3.57 -3.68 -6.50
C VAL A 62 5.03 -3.76 -6.95
N ALA A 63 5.68 -4.92 -6.79
CA ALA A 63 7.05 -5.12 -7.26
C ALA A 63 7.14 -4.99 -8.79
N LYS A 64 6.22 -5.61 -9.55
CA LYS A 64 6.14 -5.43 -11.01
C LYS A 64 5.90 -3.96 -11.39
N ALA A 65 5.03 -3.25 -10.67
CA ALA A 65 4.78 -1.83 -10.90
C ALA A 65 6.04 -1.00 -10.69
N ALA A 66 6.83 -1.29 -9.65
CA ALA A 66 8.10 -0.62 -9.40
C ALA A 66 9.13 -0.89 -10.50
N VAL A 67 9.28 -2.15 -10.91
CA VAL A 67 10.17 -2.54 -12.03
C VAL A 67 9.74 -1.82 -13.32
N ASN A 68 8.45 -1.82 -13.63
CA ASN A 68 7.93 -1.15 -14.81
C ASN A 68 8.10 0.38 -14.75
N ALA A 69 8.01 0.99 -13.57
CA ALA A 69 8.25 2.40 -13.39
C ALA A 69 9.72 2.79 -13.63
N ILE A 70 10.67 1.90 -13.31
CA ILE A 70 12.09 2.12 -13.59
C ILE A 70 12.36 2.13 -15.11
N TYR A 71 11.81 1.16 -15.84
CA TYR A 71 12.11 1.02 -17.28
C TYR A 71 11.24 1.89 -18.18
N ASN A 72 9.96 2.07 -17.84
CA ASN A 72 8.94 2.66 -18.70
C ASN A 72 8.13 3.78 -18.01
N GLY A 73 8.51 4.16 -16.79
CA GLY A 73 7.78 5.17 -16.03
C GLY A 73 7.97 6.57 -16.58
N LYS A 74 6.95 7.41 -16.42
CA LYS A 74 7.02 8.83 -16.75
C LYS A 74 7.66 9.58 -15.57
N LEU A 75 8.75 10.29 -15.81
CA LEU A 75 9.41 11.12 -14.78
C LEU A 75 8.44 12.14 -14.16
N GLY A 76 8.60 12.39 -12.86
CA GLY A 76 7.77 13.31 -12.07
C GLY A 76 6.32 12.84 -11.88
N SER A 77 5.96 11.65 -12.33
CA SER A 77 4.60 11.13 -12.19
C SER A 77 4.36 10.49 -10.82
N THR A 78 3.08 10.33 -10.49
CA THR A 78 2.65 9.64 -9.29
C THR A 78 1.68 8.55 -9.69
N TYR A 79 1.99 7.31 -9.35
CA TYR A 79 1.16 6.15 -9.68
C TYR A 79 0.46 5.64 -8.42
N GLU A 80 -0.84 5.43 -8.51
CA GLU A 80 -1.60 4.78 -7.45
C GLU A 80 -1.78 3.30 -7.79
N VAL A 81 -1.36 2.44 -6.87
CA VAL A 81 -1.24 1.00 -7.12
C VAL A 81 -2.27 0.29 -6.23
N PHE A 82 -3.36 -0.15 -6.86
CA PHE A 82 -4.51 -0.77 -6.21
C PHE A 82 -4.86 -2.11 -6.86
N GLY A 83 -5.45 -3.01 -6.08
CA GLY A 83 -6.12 -4.23 -6.55
C GLY A 83 -7.57 -4.00 -6.96
#